data_AF-Q9X0J9-F1
#
_entry.id   AF-Q9X0J9-F1
#
_cell.length_a   1.000
_cell.length_b   1.000
_cell.length_c   1.000
_cell.angle_alpha   90.00
_cell.angle_beta   90.00
_cell.angle_gamma   90.00
#
_symmetry.space_group_name_H-M   'P 1'
#
loop_
_entity.id
_entity.type
_entity.pdbx_description
1 polymer ?
#
loop_
_entity_poly.entity_id
_entity_poly.type
_entity_poly.pdbx_seq_one_letter_code
_entity_poly.pdbx_strand_id
1 'polypeptide(L)'
;MRRLLLIMLALVVSSMFFAGFVDVYAYEGDPDNAKAFVSMGDSGHCNRHVWEIPMTLEVQVAQWVHWNLTGTKWTWFVRKPGTYVANCITATLQSNSDLEITFSGFDHLKYATGTSVNDTIEVEYAFGQQVYSIPEDNWTPAPDLNSVELLVPDSRVLHNGATYKLWNRIHVVRCNSASTYRDSGIIMLTLKNQKPWIDDEGNYADDLEKYVNNQR
;
A
#
# COMPACT_ATOMS: atom_id res chain seq x y z
N MET A 1 21.03 56.76 -46.32
CA MET A 1 19.94 55.75 -46.37
C MET A 1 20.11 54.77 -45.22
N ARG A 2 19.42 55.03 -44.10
CA ARG A 2 19.46 54.23 -42.86
C ARG A 2 18.43 53.10 -42.99
N ARG A 3 18.88 51.85 -43.02
CA ARG A 3 17.97 50.68 -42.91
C ARG A 3 17.74 50.41 -41.43
N LEU A 4 16.53 50.68 -40.95
CA LEU A 4 16.08 50.26 -39.62
C LEU A 4 15.80 48.75 -39.66
N LEU A 5 16.46 48.01 -38.77
CA LEU A 5 16.16 46.63 -38.44
C LEU A 5 14.97 46.64 -37.45
N LEU A 6 13.81 46.14 -37.86
CA LEU A 6 12.69 45.89 -36.94
C LEU A 6 12.95 44.54 -36.26
N ILE A 7 13.34 44.57 -34.99
CA ILE A 7 13.34 43.39 -34.12
C ILE A 7 11.91 43.23 -33.62
N MET A 8 11.18 42.26 -34.19
CA MET A 8 9.94 41.76 -33.59
C MET A 8 10.31 40.99 -32.33
N LEU A 9 10.24 41.65 -31.18
CA LEU A 9 10.23 41.00 -29.89
C LEU A 9 8.84 40.36 -29.72
N ALA A 10 8.71 39.08 -30.08
CA ALA A 10 7.56 38.28 -29.70
C ALA A 10 7.60 38.13 -28.17
N LEU A 11 6.84 38.96 -27.47
CA LEU A 11 6.57 38.80 -26.05
C LEU A 11 5.70 37.54 -25.92
N VAL A 12 6.33 36.37 -25.78
CA VAL A 12 5.66 35.19 -25.26
C VAL A 12 5.37 35.53 -23.81
N VAL A 13 4.19 36.10 -23.55
CA VAL A 13 3.61 36.09 -22.22
C VAL A 13 3.36 34.61 -21.93
N SER A 14 4.35 33.97 -21.33
CA SER A 14 4.10 32.76 -20.56
C SER A 14 3.07 33.19 -19.53
N SER A 15 1.81 32.84 -19.77
CA SER A 15 0.78 32.92 -18.76
C SER A 15 1.26 31.99 -17.65
N MET A 16 1.90 32.57 -16.65
CA MET A 16 2.22 31.85 -15.42
C MET A 16 0.88 31.32 -14.92
N PHE A 17 0.74 30.00 -14.92
CA PHE A 17 -0.39 29.32 -14.32
C PHE A 17 -0.29 29.62 -12.82
N PHE A 18 -1.10 30.56 -12.33
CA PHE A 18 -1.20 30.84 -10.91
C PHE A 18 -2.30 29.94 -10.33
N ALA A 19 -1.89 28.96 -9.53
CA ALA A 19 -2.76 28.23 -8.63
C ALA A 19 -2.64 28.88 -7.25
N GLY A 20 -3.76 29.33 -6.69
CA GLY A 20 -3.83 29.88 -5.34
C GLY A 20 -4.51 28.89 -4.40
N PHE A 21 -3.89 28.60 -3.26
CA PHE A 21 -4.54 27.85 -2.18
C PHE A 21 -5.79 28.57 -1.70
N VAL A 22 -6.82 27.78 -1.37
CA VAL A 22 -8.04 28.28 -0.73
C VAL A 22 -8.35 27.44 0.51
N ASP A 23 -9.01 28.08 1.47
CA ASP A 23 -9.43 27.42 2.71
C ASP A 23 -10.45 26.31 2.42
N VAL A 24 -10.28 25.17 3.09
CA VAL A 24 -11.19 24.02 3.03
C VAL A 24 -11.99 23.95 4.33
N TYR A 25 -13.30 23.74 4.19
CA TYR A 25 -14.20 23.51 5.30
C TYR A 25 -14.86 22.14 5.17
N ALA A 26 -15.00 21.43 6.29
CA ALA A 26 -15.64 20.13 6.34
C ALA A 26 -16.95 20.20 7.15
N TYR A 27 -18.06 19.76 6.56
CA TYR A 27 -19.29 19.49 7.31
C TYR A 27 -19.15 18.20 8.14
N GLU A 28 -18.43 17.22 7.62
CA GLU A 28 -18.06 15.97 8.27
C GLU A 28 -16.61 15.61 7.91
N GLY A 29 -15.88 15.02 8.87
CA GLY A 29 -14.46 14.69 8.71
C GLY A 29 -13.51 15.81 9.12
N ASP A 30 -12.23 15.61 8.84
CA ASP A 30 -11.16 16.56 9.15
C ASP A 30 -10.85 17.40 7.89
N PRO A 31 -10.98 18.75 7.93
CA PRO A 31 -10.64 19.60 6.79
C PRO A 31 -9.16 19.52 6.40
N ASP A 32 -8.26 19.10 7.29
CA ASP A 32 -6.84 18.94 6.96
C ASP A 32 -6.58 17.79 5.97
N ASN A 33 -7.53 16.87 5.84
CA ASN A 33 -7.50 15.79 4.84
C ASN A 33 -7.81 16.26 3.42
N ALA A 34 -8.01 17.55 3.18
CA ALA A 34 -8.18 18.11 1.84
C ALA A 34 -7.36 19.39 1.65
N LYS A 35 -6.88 19.57 0.42
CA LYS A 35 -6.25 20.81 -0.06
C LYS A 35 -6.93 21.20 -1.38
N ALA A 36 -7.23 22.48 -1.54
CA ALA A 36 -7.92 23.00 -2.71
C ALA A 36 -7.16 24.19 -3.30
N PHE A 37 -7.19 24.27 -4.62
CA PHE A 37 -6.62 25.38 -5.38
C PHE A 37 -7.70 25.99 -6.28
N VAL A 38 -7.66 27.31 -6.43
CA VAL A 38 -8.30 28.00 -7.54
C VAL A 38 -7.21 28.36 -8.54
N SER A 39 -7.42 27.94 -9.79
CA SER A 39 -6.47 28.15 -10.88
C SER A 39 -7.23 28.49 -12.16
N MET A 40 -6.50 28.72 -13.26
CA MET A 40 -7.10 28.88 -14.58
C MET A 40 -8.09 30.07 -14.68
N GLY A 41 -7.83 31.14 -13.94
CA GLY A 41 -8.65 32.35 -13.97
C GLY A 41 -8.84 32.91 -15.38
N ASP A 42 -10.04 33.37 -15.68
CA ASP A 42 -10.42 33.95 -16.97
C ASP A 42 -11.04 35.33 -16.76
N SER A 43 -10.96 36.19 -17.77
CA SER A 43 -11.46 37.57 -17.69
C SER A 43 -12.00 38.05 -19.03
N GLY A 44 -13.02 38.91 -18.98
CA GLY A 44 -13.67 39.50 -20.16
C GLY A 44 -14.12 40.93 -19.90
N HIS A 45 -14.30 41.72 -20.96
CA HIS A 45 -14.76 43.12 -20.89
C HIS A 45 -15.54 43.54 -22.16
N CYS A 46 -16.24 44.68 -22.13
CA CYS A 46 -17.03 45.30 -23.21
C CYS A 46 -18.45 44.73 -23.47
N ASN A 47 -19.12 45.29 -24.50
CA ASN A 47 -20.54 45.22 -24.83
C ASN A 47 -21.01 43.87 -25.44
N ARG A 48 -20.31 42.78 -25.16
CA ARG A 48 -20.76 41.45 -25.62
C ARG A 48 -22.06 41.10 -24.89
N HIS A 49 -23.07 40.68 -25.65
CA HIS A 49 -24.41 40.42 -25.11
C HIS A 49 -24.46 39.16 -24.22
N VAL A 50 -23.70 38.12 -24.56
CA VAL A 50 -23.62 36.86 -23.82
C VAL A 50 -22.16 36.41 -23.71
N TRP A 51 -21.76 36.03 -22.49
CA TRP A 51 -20.46 35.46 -22.17
C TRP A 51 -20.64 33.98 -21.79
N GLU A 52 -19.85 33.12 -22.41
CA GLU A 52 -19.75 31.71 -22.04
C GLU A 52 -18.41 31.52 -21.34
N ILE A 53 -18.45 31.12 -20.08
CA ILE A 53 -17.25 30.95 -19.24
C ILE A 53 -17.23 29.50 -18.78
N PRO A 54 -16.35 28.64 -19.35
CA PRO A 54 -16.28 27.24 -18.97
C PRO A 54 -15.68 27.11 -17.57
N MET A 55 -16.27 26.24 -16.76
CA MET A 55 -15.83 25.92 -15.41
C MET A 55 -15.57 24.43 -15.30
N THR A 56 -14.47 24.05 -14.66
CA THR A 56 -14.11 22.66 -14.39
C THR A 56 -13.90 22.50 -12.88
N LEU A 57 -14.50 21.45 -12.31
CA LEU A 57 -14.22 20.98 -10.96
C LEU A 57 -13.52 19.64 -11.07
N GLU A 58 -12.27 19.57 -10.61
CA GLU A 58 -11.47 18.35 -10.58
C GLU A 58 -11.20 17.96 -9.11
N VAL A 59 -11.29 16.67 -8.81
CA VAL A 59 -10.90 16.10 -7.52
C VAL A 59 -10.00 14.90 -7.77
N GLN A 60 -8.83 14.91 -7.16
CA GLN A 60 -7.94 13.75 -7.10
C GLN A 60 -7.98 13.18 -5.68
N VAL A 61 -8.27 11.89 -5.56
CA VAL A 61 -8.37 11.21 -4.25
C VAL A 61 -7.13 10.35 -4.04
N ALA A 62 -6.50 10.47 -2.87
CA ALA A 62 -5.35 9.67 -2.47
C ALA A 62 -5.77 8.23 -2.17
N GLN A 63 -4.83 7.31 -2.34
CA GLN A 63 -4.98 5.95 -1.86
C GLN A 63 -4.80 5.90 -0.34
N TRP A 64 -5.48 4.98 0.32
CA TRP A 64 -5.32 4.71 1.75
C TRP A 64 -5.42 3.22 2.03
N VAL A 65 -4.82 2.80 3.13
CA VAL A 65 -4.94 1.44 3.66
C VAL A 65 -5.13 1.47 5.17
N HIS A 66 -6.05 0.63 5.64
CA HIS A 66 -6.22 0.29 7.04
C HIS A 66 -5.99 -1.21 7.19
N TRP A 67 -5.10 -1.60 8.08
CA TRP A 67 -4.74 -3.00 8.28
C TRP A 67 -4.66 -3.34 9.76
N ASN A 68 -4.95 -4.60 10.09
CA ASN A 68 -4.81 -5.14 11.44
C ASN A 68 -4.40 -6.61 11.39
N LEU A 69 -3.51 -7.03 12.29
CA LEU A 69 -3.11 -8.42 12.47
C LEU A 69 -3.49 -8.91 13.86
N THR A 70 -4.04 -10.12 13.97
CA THR A 70 -4.39 -10.72 15.27
C THR A 70 -3.17 -11.10 16.11
N GLY A 71 -1.99 -11.18 15.50
CA GLY A 71 -0.74 -11.47 16.17
C GLY A 71 0.43 -11.47 15.19
N THR A 72 1.64 -11.43 15.73
CA THR A 72 2.90 -11.41 14.95
C THR A 72 3.86 -12.52 15.38
N LYS A 73 3.42 -13.43 16.25
CA LYS A 73 4.24 -14.52 16.78
C LYS A 73 3.42 -15.77 17.01
N TRP A 74 3.93 -16.90 16.54
CA TRP A 74 3.50 -18.24 16.94
C TRP A 74 4.39 -18.80 18.04
N THR A 75 3.80 -19.48 19.03
CA THR A 75 4.56 -20.24 20.03
C THR A 75 3.94 -21.63 20.15
N TRP A 76 4.73 -22.65 19.84
CA TRP A 76 4.31 -24.05 19.85
C TRP A 76 4.90 -24.79 21.06
N PHE A 77 4.08 -25.61 21.71
CA PHE A 77 4.51 -26.57 22.72
C PHE A 77 4.27 -27.98 22.19
N VAL A 78 5.36 -28.70 21.85
CA VAL A 78 5.27 -29.96 21.09
C VAL A 78 5.82 -31.12 21.89
N ARG A 79 5.08 -32.24 21.91
CA ARG A 79 5.61 -33.55 22.34
C ARG A 79 5.94 -34.35 21.07
N LYS A 80 7.22 -34.45 20.74
CA LYS A 80 7.70 -35.11 19.51
C LYS A 80 7.35 -36.60 19.45
N PRO A 81 7.21 -37.20 18.24
CA PRO A 81 7.22 -36.58 16.91
C PRO A 81 5.81 -36.30 16.35
N GLY A 82 5.71 -35.46 15.32
CA GLY A 82 4.49 -35.25 14.57
C GLY A 82 4.54 -34.07 13.60
N THR A 83 3.55 -34.02 12.70
CA THR A 83 3.23 -32.86 11.86
C THR A 83 2.02 -32.16 12.45
N TYR A 84 2.13 -30.86 12.71
CA TYR A 84 1.08 -30.07 13.36
C TYR A 84 0.76 -28.84 12.53
N VAL A 85 -0.52 -28.48 12.48
CA VAL A 85 -1.04 -27.35 11.70
C VAL A 85 -1.83 -26.42 12.61
N ALA A 86 -1.69 -25.10 12.46
CA ALA A 86 -2.53 -24.15 13.16
C ALA A 86 -2.93 -22.92 12.33
N ASN A 87 -4.12 -22.41 12.63
CA ASN A 87 -4.71 -21.19 12.09
C ASN A 87 -4.49 -20.06 13.08
N CYS A 88 -3.50 -19.17 12.90
CA CYS A 88 -3.15 -18.28 14.01
C CYS A 88 -2.93 -16.82 13.67
N ILE A 89 -2.68 -16.45 12.41
CA ILE A 89 -2.66 -15.04 12.03
C ILE A 89 -3.82 -14.74 11.08
N THR A 90 -4.64 -13.79 11.50
CA THR A 90 -5.70 -13.20 10.69
C THR A 90 -5.31 -11.77 10.37
N ALA A 91 -5.33 -11.41 9.09
CA ALA A 91 -5.18 -10.05 8.63
C ALA A 91 -6.55 -9.50 8.21
N THR A 92 -6.90 -8.33 8.69
CA THR A 92 -8.02 -7.53 8.15
C THR A 92 -7.42 -6.39 7.35
N LEU A 93 -7.76 -6.30 6.07
CA LEU A 93 -7.24 -5.29 5.13
C LEU A 93 -8.40 -4.50 4.55
N GLN A 94 -8.28 -3.18 4.53
CA GLN A 94 -9.25 -2.28 3.93
C GLN A 94 -8.51 -1.20 3.15
N SER A 95 -8.90 -0.95 1.90
CA SER A 95 -8.21 -0.02 1.01
C SER A 95 -9.13 0.44 -0.11
N ASN A 96 -8.85 1.61 -0.68
CA ASN A 96 -9.46 2.10 -1.93
C ASN A 96 -8.57 1.88 -3.16
N SER A 97 -7.54 1.04 -3.04
CA SER A 97 -6.64 0.66 -4.14
C SER A 97 -6.07 -0.75 -3.96
N ASP A 98 -5.43 -1.25 -5.02
CA ASP A 98 -4.71 -2.52 -4.99
C ASP A 98 -3.66 -2.53 -3.88
N LEU A 99 -3.55 -3.66 -3.18
CA LEU A 99 -2.47 -3.94 -2.25
C LEU A 99 -1.62 -5.09 -2.76
N GLU A 100 -0.35 -5.11 -2.39
CA GLU A 100 0.56 -6.21 -2.65
C GLU A 100 1.16 -6.67 -1.32
N ILE A 101 1.17 -7.98 -1.09
CA ILE A 101 1.76 -8.60 0.09
C ILE A 101 2.94 -9.45 -0.35
N THR A 102 4.09 -9.19 0.26
CA THR A 102 5.33 -9.93 0.01
C THR A 102 5.98 -10.33 1.33
N PHE A 103 6.91 -11.28 1.26
CA PHE A 103 7.53 -11.88 2.43
C PHE A 103 9.04 -11.82 2.30
N SER A 104 9.75 -11.67 3.43
CA SER A 104 11.21 -11.71 3.45
C SER A 104 11.74 -12.32 4.75
N GLY A 105 12.87 -13.02 4.66
CA GLY A 105 13.56 -13.60 5.80
C GLY A 105 12.93 -14.85 6.44
N PHE A 106 11.87 -15.42 5.86
CA PHE A 106 11.27 -16.65 6.38
C PHE A 106 12.15 -17.88 6.07
N ASP A 107 12.38 -18.74 7.06
CA ASP A 107 13.11 -20.01 6.95
C ASP A 107 12.52 -21.06 7.91
N HIS A 108 13.04 -22.28 7.86
CA HIS A 108 12.77 -23.32 8.84
C HIS A 108 13.34 -22.95 10.21
N LEU A 109 12.68 -23.40 11.29
CA LEU A 109 13.12 -23.05 12.64
C LEU A 109 14.48 -23.68 12.94
N LYS A 110 15.40 -22.87 13.47
CA LYS A 110 16.74 -23.32 13.87
C LYS A 110 16.87 -23.45 15.38
N TYR A 111 17.62 -24.45 15.83
CA TYR A 111 17.90 -24.69 17.23
C TYR A 111 18.57 -23.48 17.86
N ALA A 112 17.93 -22.89 18.87
CA ALA A 112 18.31 -21.54 19.32
C ALA A 112 19.56 -21.52 20.22
N THR A 113 19.90 -22.63 20.89
CA THR A 113 20.96 -22.65 21.92
C THR A 113 21.66 -24.00 22.02
N GLY A 114 22.98 -24.06 21.84
CA GLY A 114 23.78 -25.27 22.03
C GLY A 114 23.87 -26.15 20.78
N THR A 115 23.94 -27.47 20.97
CA THR A 115 24.07 -28.45 19.89
C THR A 115 22.83 -29.35 19.80
N SER A 116 22.36 -29.64 18.58
CA SER A 116 21.27 -30.58 18.32
C SER A 116 21.71 -31.68 17.37
N VAL A 117 21.06 -32.85 17.45
CA VAL A 117 21.24 -33.93 16.46
C VAL A 117 20.57 -33.56 15.13
N ASN A 118 19.36 -33.00 15.19
CA ASN A 118 18.72 -32.31 14.08
C ASN A 118 18.36 -30.90 14.56
N ASP A 119 19.07 -29.91 14.04
CA ASP A 119 18.94 -28.51 14.42
C ASP A 119 17.83 -27.76 13.68
N THR A 120 17.11 -28.44 12.78
CA THR A 120 16.10 -27.83 11.92
C THR A 120 14.72 -28.48 12.14
N ILE A 121 13.70 -27.65 12.28
CA ILE A 121 12.28 -28.04 12.21
C ILE A 121 11.70 -27.37 10.97
N GLU A 122 11.26 -28.19 10.01
CA GLU A 122 10.65 -27.70 8.78
C GLU A 122 9.34 -27.00 9.08
N VAL A 123 9.10 -25.91 8.36
CA VAL A 123 7.92 -25.06 8.46
C VAL A 123 7.40 -24.81 7.06
N GLU A 124 6.08 -24.88 6.93
CA GLU A 124 5.36 -24.50 5.73
C GLU A 124 4.22 -23.56 6.09
N TYR A 125 3.83 -22.71 5.15
CA TYR A 125 2.75 -21.75 5.30
C TYR A 125 1.70 -21.96 4.23
N ALA A 126 0.46 -21.68 4.59
CA ALA A 126 -0.64 -21.63 3.65
C ALA A 126 -1.41 -20.34 3.91
N PHE A 127 -1.72 -19.60 2.85
CA PHE A 127 -2.32 -18.27 2.96
C PHE A 127 -3.49 -18.13 1.98
N GLY A 128 -4.43 -17.25 2.32
CA GLY A 128 -5.54 -16.94 1.43
C GLY A 128 -6.67 -16.18 2.11
N GLN A 129 -7.58 -15.69 1.29
CA GLN A 129 -8.81 -15.05 1.75
C GLN A 129 -9.75 -16.10 2.35
N GLN A 130 -10.24 -15.85 3.56
CA GLN A 130 -11.33 -16.66 4.17
C GLN A 130 -11.10 -18.19 4.20
N VAL A 131 -9.86 -18.63 4.44
CA VAL A 131 -9.54 -20.06 4.58
C VAL A 131 -9.96 -20.55 5.97
N TYR A 132 -11.21 -21.00 6.11
CA TYR A 132 -11.79 -21.45 7.39
C TYR A 132 -11.53 -22.94 7.70
N SER A 133 -11.14 -23.73 6.71
CA SER A 133 -10.73 -25.13 6.87
C SER A 133 -9.21 -25.28 6.84
N ILE A 134 -8.70 -26.41 7.34
CA ILE A 134 -7.28 -26.75 7.20
C ILE A 134 -6.96 -26.84 5.69
N PRO A 135 -5.92 -26.14 5.20
CA PRO A 135 -5.48 -26.27 3.82
C PRO A 135 -5.00 -27.70 3.51
N GLU A 136 -5.54 -28.31 2.46
CA GLU A 136 -5.19 -29.69 2.07
C GLU A 136 -3.89 -29.71 1.23
N ASP A 137 -3.83 -28.95 0.13
CA ASP A 137 -2.73 -29.08 -0.85
C ASP A 137 -1.90 -27.79 -1.09
N ASN A 138 -2.20 -26.68 -0.42
CA ASN A 138 -1.58 -25.37 -0.70
C ASN A 138 -0.58 -24.93 0.37
N TRP A 139 0.41 -25.77 0.65
CA TRP A 139 1.49 -25.49 1.59
C TRP A 139 2.76 -25.06 0.85
N THR A 140 3.31 -23.92 1.25
CA THR A 140 4.55 -23.35 0.72
C THR A 140 5.63 -23.48 1.79
N PRO A 141 6.78 -24.13 1.51
CA PRO A 141 7.92 -24.13 2.42
C PRO A 141 8.31 -22.73 2.85
N ALA A 142 8.71 -22.55 4.12
CA ALA A 142 9.05 -21.24 4.66
C ALA A 142 10.10 -20.46 3.84
N PRO A 143 11.19 -21.09 3.34
CA PRO A 143 12.14 -20.40 2.45
C PRO A 143 11.52 -19.93 1.14
N ASP A 144 10.58 -20.71 0.59
CA ASP A 144 9.94 -20.42 -0.69
C ASP A 144 8.90 -19.31 -0.59
N LEU A 145 8.38 -19.06 0.62
CA LEU A 145 7.45 -17.96 0.89
C LEU A 145 8.06 -16.60 0.53
N ASN A 146 9.38 -16.44 0.62
CA ASN A 146 10.09 -15.21 0.26
C ASN A 146 10.02 -14.87 -1.24
N SER A 147 9.59 -15.81 -2.09
CA SER A 147 9.38 -15.60 -3.53
C SER A 147 7.91 -15.42 -3.90
N VAL A 148 7.02 -15.35 -2.91
CA VAL A 148 5.58 -15.20 -3.13
C VAL A 148 5.21 -13.72 -3.15
N GLU A 149 4.45 -13.35 -4.16
CA GLU A 149 3.78 -12.07 -4.29
C GLU A 149 2.27 -12.30 -4.35
N LEU A 150 1.52 -11.66 -3.43
CA LEU A 150 0.07 -11.73 -3.41
C LEU A 150 -0.53 -10.36 -3.75
N LEU A 151 -1.16 -10.28 -4.92
CA LEU A 151 -1.98 -9.14 -5.30
C LEU A 151 -3.37 -9.24 -4.63
N VAL A 152 -3.77 -8.18 -3.96
CA VAL A 152 -5.12 -7.98 -3.41
C VAL A 152 -5.77 -6.85 -4.21
N PRO A 153 -6.57 -7.16 -5.23
CA PRO A 153 -7.10 -6.15 -6.14
C PRO A 153 -8.17 -5.27 -5.48
N ASP A 154 -8.23 -4.03 -5.94
CA ASP A 154 -9.28 -3.08 -5.64
C ASP A 154 -10.65 -3.71 -5.94
N SER A 155 -11.49 -3.74 -4.91
CA SER A 155 -12.78 -4.38 -4.98
C SER A 155 -13.67 -3.87 -3.87
N ARG A 156 -14.99 -4.04 -4.06
CA ARG A 156 -15.97 -3.77 -3.00
C ARG A 156 -15.67 -4.53 -1.71
N VAL A 157 -15.12 -5.74 -1.81
CA VAL A 157 -14.74 -6.55 -0.65
C VAL A 157 -13.58 -5.91 0.11
N LEU A 158 -12.55 -5.45 -0.61
CA LEU A 158 -11.43 -4.74 0.01
C LEU A 158 -11.89 -3.41 0.63
N HIS A 159 -12.76 -2.65 -0.03
CA HIS A 159 -13.31 -1.40 0.52
C HIS A 159 -14.08 -1.62 1.83
N ASN A 160 -14.68 -2.80 2.02
CA ASN A 160 -15.48 -3.13 3.20
C ASN A 160 -14.69 -3.84 4.32
N GLY A 161 -13.41 -4.18 4.08
CA GLY A 161 -12.58 -4.95 5.00
C GLY A 161 -12.51 -6.43 4.65
N ALA A 162 -11.52 -6.82 3.85
CA ALA A 162 -11.23 -8.19 3.50
C ALA A 162 -10.46 -8.91 4.62
N THR A 163 -10.73 -10.20 4.83
CA THR A 163 -10.04 -11.03 5.83
C THR A 163 -9.20 -12.11 5.18
N TYR A 164 -7.91 -12.13 5.53
CA TYR A 164 -6.93 -13.13 5.10
C TYR A 164 -6.44 -13.95 6.29
N LYS A 165 -6.06 -15.18 6.02
CA LYS A 165 -5.51 -16.11 7.01
C LYS A 165 -4.11 -16.54 6.57
N LEU A 166 -3.22 -16.65 7.55
CA LEU A 166 -1.90 -17.25 7.40
C LEU A 166 -1.81 -18.43 8.39
N TRP A 167 -1.86 -19.63 7.82
CA TRP A 167 -1.69 -20.89 8.50
C TRP A 167 -0.23 -21.29 8.51
N ASN A 168 0.20 -21.99 9.55
CA ASN A 168 1.54 -22.56 9.62
C ASN A 168 1.47 -24.06 9.95
N ARG A 169 2.37 -24.83 9.34
CA ARG A 169 2.58 -26.27 9.55
C ARG A 169 4.01 -26.48 10.00
N ILE A 170 4.23 -27.29 11.03
CA ILE A 170 5.56 -27.64 11.54
C ILE A 170 5.77 -29.15 11.50
N HIS A 171 6.97 -29.60 11.14
CA HIS A 171 7.35 -31.01 11.11
C HIS A 171 8.42 -31.34 12.16
N VAL A 172 8.02 -31.98 13.25
CA VAL A 172 8.92 -32.31 14.37
C VAL A 172 9.23 -33.80 14.36
N VAL A 173 10.49 -34.16 14.13
CA VAL A 173 10.95 -35.55 14.03
C VAL A 173 11.58 -36.05 15.33
N ARG A 174 11.78 -37.37 15.41
CA ARG A 174 12.38 -38.03 16.59
C ARG A 174 13.76 -37.45 16.95
N CYS A 175 14.54 -37.09 15.93
CA CYS A 175 15.92 -36.59 16.07
C CYS A 175 16.03 -35.12 16.49
N ASN A 176 14.94 -34.34 16.50
CA ASN A 176 15.00 -32.97 17.05
C ASN A 176 15.26 -33.05 18.56
N SER A 177 16.34 -32.42 19.03
CA SER A 177 16.62 -32.28 20.46
C SER A 177 15.57 -31.40 21.14
N ALA A 178 15.33 -31.65 22.43
CA ALA A 178 14.47 -30.78 23.22
C ALA A 178 15.15 -29.41 23.42
N SER A 179 14.51 -28.34 22.97
CA SER A 179 14.76 -26.94 23.33
C SER A 179 13.84 -26.04 22.49
N THR A 180 14.13 -24.74 22.48
CA THR A 180 13.54 -23.77 21.57
C THR A 180 14.19 -23.85 20.19
N TYR A 181 13.36 -23.83 19.15
CA TYR A 181 13.75 -23.55 17.78
C TYR A 181 13.09 -22.23 17.39
N ARG A 182 13.77 -21.40 16.59
CA ARG A 182 13.29 -20.07 16.23
C ARG A 182 13.70 -19.72 14.81
N ASP A 183 12.84 -18.95 14.17
CA ASP A 183 13.11 -18.18 12.96
C ASP A 183 12.36 -16.83 13.06
N SER A 184 12.65 -15.87 12.18
CA SER A 184 11.96 -14.57 12.11
C SER A 184 11.96 -14.03 10.69
N GLY A 185 10.77 -13.69 10.18
CA GLY A 185 10.58 -13.04 8.88
C GLY A 185 9.72 -11.77 8.97
N ILE A 186 9.61 -11.05 7.86
CA ILE A 186 8.86 -9.81 7.70
C ILE A 186 7.80 -10.00 6.61
N ILE A 187 6.56 -9.61 6.91
CA ILE A 187 5.49 -9.47 5.92
C ILE A 187 5.42 -7.99 5.54
N MET A 188 5.54 -7.69 4.25
CA MET A 188 5.46 -6.34 3.72
C MET A 188 4.09 -6.15 3.05
N LEU A 189 3.45 -5.02 3.34
CA LEU A 189 2.18 -4.62 2.72
C LEU A 189 2.43 -3.33 1.95
N THR A 190 2.27 -3.38 0.62
CA THR A 190 2.50 -2.26 -0.28
C THR A 190 1.17 -1.75 -0.80
N LEU A 191 0.87 -0.46 -0.59
CA LEU A 191 -0.24 0.23 -1.23
C LEU A 191 0.16 0.64 -2.65
N LYS A 192 -0.50 0.09 -3.68
CA LYS A 192 -0.10 0.33 -5.07
C LYS A 192 -0.71 1.62 -5.62
N ASN A 193 -0.11 2.12 -6.70
CA ASN A 193 -0.60 3.27 -7.47
C ASN A 193 -0.80 4.56 -6.66
N GLN A 194 0.00 4.75 -5.61
CA GLN A 194 -0.03 5.95 -4.78
C GLN A 194 0.10 7.21 -5.66
N LYS A 195 -0.78 8.19 -5.42
CA LYS A 195 -0.76 9.45 -6.17
C LYS A 195 0.59 10.14 -5.96
N PRO A 196 1.19 10.72 -7.02
CA PRO A 196 2.53 11.31 -6.94
C PRO A 196 2.59 12.53 -6.02
N TRP A 197 1.45 13.11 -5.66
CA TRP A 197 1.33 14.23 -4.72
C TRP A 197 1.21 13.80 -3.25
N ILE A 198 1.33 12.51 -2.97
CA ILE A 198 1.55 11.96 -1.64
C ILE A 198 3.02 11.54 -1.53
N ASP A 199 3.69 11.87 -0.44
CA ASP A 199 5.08 11.48 -0.16
C ASP A 199 5.22 10.04 0.35
N ASP A 200 6.46 9.58 0.57
CA ASP A 200 6.76 8.21 1.00
C ASP A 200 6.28 7.92 2.43
N GLU A 201 6.07 8.97 3.24
CA GLU A 201 5.52 8.91 4.58
C GLU A 201 3.98 8.97 4.62
N GLY A 202 3.33 9.26 3.49
CA GLY A 202 1.88 9.34 3.36
C GLY A 202 1.27 10.73 3.55
N ASN A 203 2.07 11.80 3.56
CA ASN A 203 1.61 13.19 3.66
C ASN A 203 1.46 13.84 2.28
N TYR A 204 0.86 15.04 2.24
CA TYR A 204 0.89 15.88 1.05
C TYR A 204 2.33 16.29 0.70
N ALA A 205 2.68 16.22 -0.58
CA ALA A 205 3.94 16.77 -1.07
C ALA A 205 4.02 18.29 -0.82
N ASP A 206 5.22 18.77 -0.47
CA ASP A 206 5.48 20.19 -0.17
C ASP A 206 5.15 21.13 -1.35
N ASP A 207 5.25 20.64 -2.58
CA ASP A 207 5.05 21.38 -3.83
C ASP A 207 3.76 20.98 -4.56
N LEU A 208 2.68 20.78 -3.79
CA LEU A 208 1.40 20.27 -4.26
C LEU A 208 0.83 21.00 -5.49
N GLU A 209 1.10 22.31 -5.63
CA GLU A 209 0.66 23.13 -6.77
C GLU A 209 1.16 22.61 -8.12
N LYS A 210 2.29 21.88 -8.19
CA LYS A 210 2.82 21.34 -9.45
C LYS A 210 1.91 20.28 -10.07
N TYR A 211 1.00 19.72 -9.28
CA TYR A 211 0.05 18.70 -9.70
C TYR A 211 -1.29 19.29 -10.16
N VAL A 212 -1.46 20.61 -10.07
CA VAL A 212 -2.60 21.32 -10.67
C VAL A 212 -2.36 21.41 -12.18
N ASN A 213 -3.17 20.69 -12.95
CA ASN A 213 -3.04 20.61 -14.39
C ASN A 213 -4.00 21.60 -15.11
N ASN A 214 -3.79 21.79 -16.42
CA ASN A 214 -4.56 22.73 -17.24
C ASN A 214 -5.61 22.05 -18.14
N GLN A 215 -5.87 20.76 -17.95
CA GLN A 215 -6.91 20.05 -18.69
C GLN A 215 -8.28 20.53 -18.20
N ARG A 216 -9.18 20.81 -19.14
CA ARG A 216 -10.54 21.29 -18.89
C ARG A 216 -11.55 20.34 -19.50
#